data_AF-A0A251ZVX1-F1
#
_entry.id   AF-A0A251ZVX1-F1
#
_cell.length_a   1.000
_cell.length_b   1.000
_cell.length_c   1.000
_cell.angle_alpha   90.00
_cell.angle_beta   90.00
_cell.angle_gamma   90.00
#
_symmetry.space_group_name_H-M   'P 1'
#
loop_
_entity.id
_entity.type
_entity.pdbx_description
1 polymer ?
#
loop_
_entity_poly.entity_id
_entity_poly.type
_entity_poly.pdbx_seq_one_letter_code
_entity_poly.pdbx_strand_id
1 'polypeptide(L)'
;METKSLNAQDYINTAFQNSHFIDQLWCDEEKISTILSNAVKGCSVNDNNPQSICCDYFIDYICVSLIKKPSDFLYIFKDFQEAKDKITLMNLYFQNYLTNPMITNALLDNHSVIAQIGDYHYWIEYPLKFRATKLIQKTPLASLTAKDLFPTELPLPEEIKDYLLSCAYAENKLAETEIEYFQQNFSRSYEMLKQAKERKE
;
A
#
# COMPACT_ATOMS: atom_id res chain seq x y z
N MET A 1 -29.00 18.59 28.77
CA MET A 1 -28.93 17.85 27.49
C MET A 1 -27.88 16.79 27.67
N GLU A 2 -28.30 15.53 27.79
CA GLU A 2 -27.39 14.39 27.79
C GLU A 2 -26.80 14.26 26.39
N THR A 3 -25.51 14.55 26.22
CA THR A 3 -24.76 14.18 25.02
C THR A 3 -24.68 12.66 25.00
N LYS A 4 -25.59 12.00 24.26
CA LYS A 4 -25.41 10.59 23.91
C LYS A 4 -24.05 10.46 23.23
N SER A 5 -23.17 9.67 23.83
CA SER A 5 -21.97 9.18 23.16
C SER A 5 -22.42 8.44 21.90
N LEU A 6 -22.22 9.05 20.73
CA LEU A 6 -22.45 8.41 19.44
C LEU A 6 -21.58 7.15 19.37
N ASN A 7 -22.14 6.04 18.91
CA ASN A 7 -21.34 4.84 18.63
C ASN A 7 -20.61 5.03 17.29
N ALA A 8 -19.60 4.21 16.99
CA ALA A 8 -18.81 4.35 15.76
C ALA A 8 -19.67 4.33 14.48
N GLN A 9 -20.77 3.56 14.46
CA GLN A 9 -21.67 3.50 13.32
C GLN A 9 -22.44 4.81 13.11
N ASP A 10 -22.83 5.49 14.18
CA ASP A 10 -23.51 6.79 14.08
C ASP A 10 -22.59 7.85 13.45
N TYR A 11 -21.29 7.82 13.79
CA TYR A 11 -20.28 8.67 13.16
C TYR A 11 -20.14 8.37 11.67
N ILE A 12 -20.05 7.09 11.30
CA ILE A 12 -19.93 6.64 9.89
C ILE A 12 -21.17 7.05 9.08
N ASN A 13 -22.37 6.87 9.64
CA ASN A 13 -23.63 7.28 8.99
C ASN A 13 -23.69 8.81 8.80
N THR A 14 -23.23 9.56 9.79
CA THR A 14 -23.16 11.04 9.71
C THR A 14 -22.16 11.48 8.64
N ALA A 15 -21.00 10.83 8.58
CA ALA A 15 -19.98 11.04 7.56
C ALA A 15 -20.50 10.77 6.14
N PHE A 16 -21.32 9.73 5.97
CA PHE A 16 -21.95 9.42 4.68
C PHE A 16 -22.93 10.50 4.22
N GLN A 17 -23.63 11.15 5.15
CA GLN A 17 -24.57 12.24 4.85
C GLN A 17 -23.88 13.60 4.69
N ASN A 18 -22.71 13.78 5.32
CA ASN A 18 -21.95 15.03 5.33
C ASN A 18 -20.45 14.76 5.33
N SER A 19 -19.82 14.82 4.16
CA SER A 19 -18.39 14.53 4.02
C SER A 19 -17.48 15.50 4.78
N HIS A 20 -17.89 16.76 4.96
CA HIS A 20 -17.13 17.75 5.77
C HIS A 20 -17.01 17.30 7.24
N PHE A 21 -17.91 16.45 7.71
CA PHE A 21 -17.80 15.87 9.04
C PHE A 21 -16.55 14.97 9.18
N ILE A 22 -16.13 14.31 8.09
CA ILE A 22 -14.93 13.48 8.10
C ILE A 22 -13.69 14.34 8.28
N ASP A 23 -13.63 15.51 7.63
CA ASP A 23 -12.55 16.48 7.81
C ASP A 23 -12.46 16.98 9.27
N GLN A 24 -13.61 17.18 9.93
CA GLN A 24 -13.65 17.56 11.35
C GLN A 24 -13.20 16.42 12.26
N LEU A 25 -13.64 15.19 11.98
CA LEU A 25 -13.20 14.00 12.71
C LEU A 25 -11.71 13.76 12.55
N TRP A 26 -11.14 14.07 11.38
CA TRP A 26 -9.71 13.95 11.12
C TRP A 26 -8.84 14.77 12.08
N CYS A 27 -9.37 15.82 12.71
CA CYS A 27 -8.64 16.60 13.72
C CYS A 27 -8.63 15.95 15.12
N ASP A 28 -9.39 14.88 15.35
CA ASP A 28 -9.50 14.16 16.62
C ASP A 28 -8.93 12.74 16.48
N GLU A 29 -7.65 12.60 16.79
CA GLU A 29 -6.83 11.40 16.58
C GLU A 29 -7.43 10.12 17.14
N GLU A 30 -7.87 10.18 18.39
CA GLU A 30 -8.42 9.03 19.11
C GLU A 30 -9.76 8.60 18.49
N LYS A 31 -10.62 9.59 18.15
CA LYS A 31 -11.90 9.29 17.53
C LYS A 31 -11.73 8.73 16.12
N ILE A 32 -10.89 9.34 15.28
CA ILE A 32 -10.75 8.90 13.89
C ILE A 32 -10.13 7.50 13.81
N SER A 33 -9.11 7.19 14.63
CA SER A 33 -8.50 5.86 14.66
C SER A 33 -9.51 4.80 15.09
N THR A 34 -10.26 5.07 16.16
CA THR A 34 -11.29 4.16 16.67
C THR A 34 -12.42 3.95 15.66
N ILE A 35 -12.96 5.01 15.07
CA ILE A 35 -14.06 4.93 14.09
C ILE A 35 -13.60 4.18 12.84
N LEU A 36 -12.39 4.48 12.34
CA LEU A 36 -11.84 3.79 11.16
C LEU A 36 -11.60 2.31 11.42
N SER A 37 -11.10 1.92 12.59
CA SER A 37 -10.97 0.51 12.95
C SER A 37 -12.33 -0.21 12.92
N ASN A 38 -13.39 0.44 13.41
CA ASN A 38 -14.74 -0.11 13.33
C ASN A 38 -15.27 -0.17 11.88
N ALA A 39 -15.00 0.84 11.06
CA ALA A 39 -15.36 0.84 9.65
C ALA A 39 -14.70 -0.34 8.91
N VAL A 40 -13.41 -0.60 9.16
CA VAL A 40 -12.68 -1.73 8.55
C VAL A 40 -13.25 -3.08 8.97
N LYS A 41 -13.77 -3.20 10.20
CA LYS A 41 -14.46 -4.44 10.64
C LYS A 41 -15.84 -4.60 10.02
N GLY A 42 -16.50 -3.48 9.73
CA GLY A 42 -17.85 -3.43 9.15
C GLY A 42 -17.88 -3.41 7.62
N CYS A 43 -16.74 -3.18 6.96
CA CYS A 43 -16.63 -3.24 5.51
C CYS A 43 -16.66 -4.71 5.04
N SER A 44 -17.40 -4.97 3.97
CA SER A 44 -17.46 -6.27 3.32
C SER A 44 -17.35 -6.06 1.83
N VAL A 45 -16.28 -6.61 1.24
CA VAL A 45 -15.94 -6.45 -0.19
C VAL A 45 -17.02 -7.02 -1.12
N ASN A 46 -18.05 -7.72 -0.61
CA ASN A 46 -19.11 -8.34 -1.41
C ASN A 46 -20.53 -8.23 -0.82
N ASP A 47 -20.75 -7.46 0.25
CA ASP A 47 -22.10 -7.24 0.79
C ASP A 47 -22.61 -5.84 0.48
N ASN A 48 -23.64 -5.77 -0.37
CA ASN A 48 -24.37 -4.52 -0.66
C ASN A 48 -25.31 -4.10 0.47
N ASN A 49 -25.01 -4.45 1.72
CA ASN A 49 -25.81 -3.99 2.85
C ASN A 49 -25.52 -2.49 3.10
N PRO A 50 -26.53 -1.69 3.51
CA PRO A 50 -26.35 -0.24 3.69
C PRO A 50 -25.22 0.15 4.66
N GLN A 51 -24.96 -0.69 5.67
CA GLN A 51 -23.92 -0.44 6.65
C GLN A 51 -22.51 -0.57 6.03
N SER A 52 -22.27 -1.62 5.24
CA SER A 52 -21.01 -1.80 4.52
C SER A 52 -20.74 -0.63 3.58
N ILE A 53 -21.76 -0.20 2.82
CA ILE A 53 -21.62 0.95 1.91
C ILE A 53 -21.17 2.21 2.64
N CYS A 54 -21.71 2.47 3.84
CA CYS A 54 -21.30 3.63 4.63
C CYS A 54 -19.85 3.47 5.16
N CYS A 55 -19.47 2.27 5.58
CA CYS A 55 -18.09 1.96 5.98
C CYS A 55 -17.10 2.12 4.82
N ASP A 56 -17.43 1.57 3.65
CA ASP A 56 -16.62 1.64 2.43
C ASP A 56 -16.41 3.10 2.01
N TYR A 57 -17.49 3.90 1.98
CA TYR A 57 -17.40 5.33 1.69
C TYR A 57 -16.48 6.07 2.68
N PHE A 58 -16.60 5.78 3.97
CA PHE A 58 -15.79 6.42 5.00
C PHE A 58 -14.30 6.09 4.84
N ILE A 59 -13.98 4.81 4.59
CA ILE A 59 -12.61 4.34 4.34
C ILE A 59 -12.05 4.99 3.07
N ASP A 60 -12.79 4.95 1.96
CA ASP A 60 -12.37 5.54 0.69
C ASP A 60 -12.11 7.04 0.82
N TYR A 61 -12.99 7.76 1.53
CA TYR A 61 -12.78 9.17 1.76
C TYR A 61 -11.48 9.44 2.51
N ILE A 62 -11.18 8.68 3.57
CA ILE A 62 -9.92 8.84 4.32
C ILE A 62 -8.72 8.52 3.42
N CYS A 63 -8.75 7.38 2.72
CA CYS A 63 -7.68 6.92 1.85
C CYS A 63 -7.35 7.94 0.74
N VAL A 64 -8.37 8.52 0.10
CA VAL A 64 -8.19 9.43 -1.04
C VAL A 64 -7.97 10.88 -0.59
N SER A 65 -8.78 11.33 0.37
CA SER A 65 -8.89 12.77 0.70
C SER A 65 -8.04 13.19 1.89
N LEU A 66 -7.69 12.30 2.81
CA LEU A 66 -7.09 12.70 4.10
C LEU A 66 -5.67 12.17 4.33
N ILE A 67 -5.33 10.99 3.83
CA ILE A 67 -3.95 10.50 3.87
C ILE A 67 -3.09 11.30 2.86
N LYS A 68 -2.15 12.11 3.38
CA LYS A 68 -1.29 13.02 2.60
C LYS A 68 0.21 12.80 2.83
N LYS A 69 0.60 11.97 3.77
CA LYS A 69 2.01 11.62 4.04
C LYS A 69 2.11 10.28 4.79
N PRO A 70 3.28 9.61 4.76
CA PRO A 70 3.46 8.32 5.42
C PRO A 70 3.10 8.30 6.92
N SER A 71 3.36 9.39 7.66
CA SER A 71 3.03 9.46 9.08
C SER A 71 1.54 9.39 9.38
N ASP A 72 0.67 9.70 8.41
CA ASP A 72 -0.78 9.66 8.59
C ASP A 72 -1.28 8.21 8.78
N PHE A 73 -0.55 7.21 8.29
CA PHE A 73 -0.85 5.81 8.59
C PHE A 73 -0.63 5.49 10.07
N LEU A 74 0.44 6.01 10.67
CA LEU A 74 0.70 5.80 12.11
C LEU A 74 -0.37 6.49 12.97
N TYR A 75 -0.80 7.67 12.54
CA TYR A 75 -1.88 8.43 13.15
C TYR A 75 -3.19 7.62 13.19
N ILE A 76 -3.63 7.08 12.06
CA ILE A 76 -4.90 6.33 12.00
C ILE A 76 -4.82 4.91 12.60
N PHE A 77 -3.63 4.34 12.77
CA PHE A 77 -3.45 2.99 13.30
C PHE A 77 -3.27 2.91 14.82
N LYS A 78 -3.32 4.03 15.53
CA LYS A 78 -3.08 4.11 16.98
C LYS A 78 -3.99 3.18 17.79
N ASP A 79 -5.27 3.13 17.47
CA ASP A 79 -6.28 2.36 18.21
C ASP A 79 -6.66 1.04 17.52
N PHE A 80 -5.96 0.66 16.44
CA PHE A 80 -6.13 -0.63 15.78
C PHE A 80 -5.54 -1.75 16.65
N GLN A 81 -6.43 -2.58 17.22
CA GLN A 81 -6.05 -3.67 18.12
C GLN A 81 -5.56 -4.92 17.39
N GLU A 82 -6.08 -5.19 16.17
CA GLU A 82 -5.79 -6.43 15.45
C GLU A 82 -4.94 -6.15 14.20
N ALA A 83 -3.86 -6.92 14.04
CA ALA A 83 -2.99 -6.86 12.85
C ALA A 83 -3.78 -7.03 11.54
N LYS A 84 -4.77 -7.93 11.54
CA LYS A 84 -5.62 -8.19 10.37
C LYS A 84 -6.35 -6.93 9.88
N ASP A 85 -6.79 -6.06 10.78
CA ASP A 85 -7.53 -4.85 10.42
C ASP A 85 -6.60 -3.83 9.77
N LYS A 86 -5.35 -3.73 10.26
CA LYS A 86 -4.31 -2.90 9.63
C LYS A 86 -4.00 -3.40 8.23
N ILE A 87 -3.79 -4.71 8.08
CA ILE A 87 -3.55 -5.36 6.77
C ILE A 87 -4.70 -5.07 5.81
N THR A 88 -5.96 -5.22 6.25
CA THR A 88 -7.15 -4.91 5.45
C THR A 88 -7.15 -3.46 5.00
N LEU A 89 -6.92 -2.50 5.89
CA LEU A 89 -6.89 -1.09 5.51
C LEU A 89 -5.75 -0.79 4.51
N MET A 90 -4.56 -1.34 4.72
CA MET A 90 -3.44 -1.16 3.79
C MET A 90 -3.79 -1.70 2.39
N ASN A 91 -4.42 -2.86 2.32
CA ASN A 91 -4.88 -3.44 1.06
C ASN A 91 -5.95 -2.56 0.39
N LEU A 92 -6.94 -2.08 1.13
CA LEU A 92 -7.97 -1.17 0.61
C LEU A 92 -7.35 0.13 0.08
N TYR A 93 -6.40 0.73 0.82
CA TYR A 93 -5.69 1.91 0.39
C TYR A 93 -4.97 1.67 -0.95
N PHE A 94 -4.16 0.62 -1.06
CA PHE A 94 -3.36 0.40 -2.28
C PHE A 94 -4.18 -0.07 -3.47
N GLN A 95 -5.29 -0.76 -3.26
CA GLN A 95 -6.20 -1.18 -4.34
C GLN A 95 -7.08 -0.03 -4.84
N ASN A 96 -7.23 1.04 -4.07
CA ASN A 96 -7.99 2.20 -4.48
C ASN A 96 -7.21 3.04 -5.52
N TYR A 97 -7.74 3.05 -6.75
CA TYR A 97 -7.15 3.71 -7.93
C TYR A 97 -7.13 5.25 -7.86
N LEU A 98 -7.84 5.84 -6.89
CA LEU A 98 -7.88 7.29 -6.65
C LEU A 98 -6.80 7.76 -5.66
N THR A 99 -6.10 6.84 -4.99
CA THR A 99 -5.01 7.22 -4.08
C THR A 99 -3.85 7.85 -4.83
N ASN A 100 -3.19 8.82 -4.19
CA ASN A 100 -2.11 9.57 -4.82
C ASN A 100 -0.82 8.71 -4.87
N PRO A 101 -0.29 8.38 -6.06
CA PRO A 101 0.93 7.57 -6.20
C PRO A 101 2.16 8.16 -5.51
N MET A 102 2.23 9.48 -5.33
CA MET A 102 3.34 10.12 -4.63
C MET A 102 3.41 9.69 -3.16
N ILE A 103 2.26 9.48 -2.52
CA ILE A 103 2.21 9.04 -1.12
C ILE A 103 2.64 7.59 -1.00
N THR A 104 2.23 6.73 -1.94
CA THR A 104 2.72 5.34 -2.03
C THR A 104 4.24 5.30 -2.17
N ASN A 105 4.81 6.11 -3.07
CA ASN A 105 6.26 6.17 -3.22
C ASN A 105 6.95 6.65 -1.94
N ALA A 106 6.47 7.76 -1.36
CA ALA A 106 7.03 8.30 -0.12
C ALA A 106 6.94 7.31 1.06
N LEU A 107 5.90 6.48 1.11
CA LEU A 107 5.78 5.41 2.11
C LEU A 107 6.79 4.30 1.84
N LEU A 108 6.93 3.85 0.59
CA LEU A 108 7.89 2.81 0.19
C LEU A 108 9.35 3.22 0.46
N ASP A 109 9.64 4.52 0.44
CA ASP A 109 10.97 5.08 0.76
C ASP A 109 11.16 5.28 2.28
N ASN A 110 10.13 5.07 3.10
CA ASN A 110 10.17 5.28 4.55
C ASN A 110 10.07 3.96 5.32
N HIS A 111 11.20 3.24 5.39
CA HIS A 111 11.28 1.92 6.02
C HIS A 111 10.92 1.95 7.52
N SER A 112 11.17 3.07 8.21
CA SER A 112 10.80 3.23 9.62
C SER A 112 9.28 3.22 9.81
N VAL A 113 8.54 3.89 8.93
CA VAL A 113 7.06 3.89 8.97
C VAL A 113 6.53 2.50 8.60
N ILE A 114 7.07 1.87 7.56
CA ILE A 114 6.68 0.50 7.17
C ILE A 114 6.86 -0.49 8.32
N ALA A 115 8.02 -0.43 9.00
CA ALA A 115 8.31 -1.28 10.15
C ALA A 115 7.35 -1.02 11.32
N GLN A 116 6.96 0.23 11.56
CA GLN A 116 6.00 0.60 12.61
C GLN A 116 4.56 0.20 12.30
N ILE A 117 4.14 0.26 11.02
CA ILE A 117 2.83 -0.27 10.59
C ILE A 117 2.78 -1.78 10.87
N GLY A 118 3.87 -2.49 10.58
CA GLY A 118 4.00 -3.93 10.79
C GLY A 118 3.36 -4.76 9.67
N ASP A 119 3.56 -6.07 9.75
CA ASP A 119 2.90 -7.06 8.87
C ASP A 119 3.03 -6.81 7.37
N TYR A 120 4.08 -6.11 6.95
CA TYR A 120 4.24 -5.64 5.58
C TYR A 120 4.34 -6.76 4.55
N HIS A 121 4.77 -7.95 4.95
CA HIS A 121 4.74 -9.16 4.11
C HIS A 121 3.34 -9.47 3.54
N TYR A 122 2.27 -9.00 4.18
CA TYR A 122 0.88 -9.24 3.76
C TYR A 122 0.28 -8.15 2.87
N TRP A 123 0.92 -6.98 2.74
CA TRP A 123 0.34 -5.84 2.01
C TRP A 123 1.31 -5.11 1.07
N ILE A 124 2.63 -5.30 1.20
CA ILE A 124 3.64 -4.51 0.47
C ILE A 124 3.83 -4.94 -0.99
N GLU A 125 3.38 -6.14 -1.36
CA GLU A 125 3.62 -6.70 -2.69
C GLU A 125 3.01 -5.82 -3.80
N TYR A 126 1.71 -5.50 -3.68
CA TYR A 126 1.02 -4.69 -4.68
C TYR A 126 1.65 -3.30 -4.88
N PRO A 127 1.89 -2.48 -3.84
CA PRO A 127 2.48 -1.15 -4.04
C PRO A 127 3.89 -1.21 -4.63
N LEU A 128 4.70 -2.23 -4.30
CA LEU A 128 6.00 -2.42 -4.93
C LEU A 128 5.87 -2.70 -6.43
N LYS A 129 4.99 -3.63 -6.82
CA LYS A 129 4.74 -3.93 -8.25
C LYS A 129 4.22 -2.71 -9.00
N PHE A 130 3.32 -1.95 -8.40
CA PHE A 130 2.77 -0.74 -8.98
C PHE A 130 3.85 0.34 -9.21
N ARG A 131 4.70 0.61 -8.20
CA ARG A 131 5.83 1.54 -8.32
C ARG A 131 6.80 1.08 -9.40
N ALA A 132 7.20 -0.18 -9.36
CA ALA A 132 8.16 -0.76 -10.29
C ALA A 132 7.69 -0.69 -11.74
N THR A 133 6.40 -0.95 -12.00
CA THR A 133 5.83 -0.84 -13.36
C THR A 133 6.06 0.55 -13.96
N LYS A 134 5.76 1.60 -13.19
CA LYS A 134 5.96 2.99 -13.65
C LYS A 134 7.44 3.36 -13.76
N LEU A 135 8.26 2.86 -12.84
CA LEU A 135 9.69 3.12 -12.80
C LEU A 135 10.40 2.50 -14.00
N ILE A 136 10.16 1.21 -14.27
CA ILE A 136 10.73 0.45 -15.41
C ILE A 136 10.37 1.11 -16.74
N GLN A 137 9.12 1.54 -16.91
CA GLN A 137 8.67 2.22 -18.14
C GLN A 137 9.41 3.53 -18.42
N LYS A 138 9.73 4.30 -17.38
CA LYS A 138 10.30 5.66 -17.51
C LYS A 138 11.82 5.69 -17.49
N THR A 139 12.45 4.69 -16.91
CA THR A 139 13.89 4.70 -16.66
C THR A 139 14.66 4.39 -17.95
N PRO A 140 15.82 5.02 -18.20
CA PRO A 140 16.70 4.64 -19.30
C PRO A 140 17.13 3.18 -19.24
N LEU A 141 17.65 2.67 -20.36
CA LEU A 141 18.24 1.34 -20.40
C LEU A 141 19.42 1.25 -19.43
N ALA A 142 19.62 0.04 -18.88
CA ALA A 142 20.77 -0.31 -18.06
C ALA A 142 21.11 0.65 -16.90
N SER A 143 20.10 1.13 -16.15
CA SER A 143 20.33 2.10 -15.07
C SER A 143 19.59 1.81 -13.76
N LEU A 144 18.63 0.88 -13.73
CA LEU A 144 17.94 0.51 -12.49
C LEU A 144 18.77 -0.40 -11.61
N THR A 145 18.72 -0.14 -10.32
CA THR A 145 19.31 -0.96 -9.27
C THR A 145 18.24 -1.62 -8.40
N ALA A 146 18.64 -2.66 -7.65
CA ALA A 146 17.78 -3.32 -6.68
C ALA A 146 17.17 -2.32 -5.68
N LYS A 147 17.96 -1.33 -5.24
CA LYS A 147 17.51 -0.27 -4.30
C LYS A 147 16.44 0.63 -4.88
N ASP A 148 16.42 0.83 -6.21
CA ASP A 148 15.37 1.60 -6.87
C ASP A 148 14.05 0.81 -6.94
N LEU A 149 14.16 -0.52 -7.08
CA LEU A 149 13.01 -1.40 -7.24
C LEU A 149 12.33 -1.70 -5.90
N PHE A 150 13.11 -2.00 -4.85
CA PHE A 150 12.58 -2.38 -3.55
C PHE A 150 13.49 -1.93 -2.39
N PRO A 151 12.91 -1.73 -1.19
CA PRO A 151 13.66 -1.36 0.00
C PRO A 151 14.57 -2.50 0.47
N THR A 152 15.87 -2.39 0.24
CA THR A 152 16.85 -3.46 0.54
C THR A 152 17.06 -3.74 2.02
N GLU A 153 16.71 -2.77 2.87
CA GLU A 153 16.84 -2.80 4.32
C GLU A 153 15.69 -3.57 4.99
N LEU A 154 14.59 -3.81 4.26
CA LEU A 154 13.49 -4.62 4.75
C LEU A 154 13.69 -6.07 4.32
N PRO A 155 13.52 -7.05 5.24
CA PRO A 155 13.47 -8.45 4.83
C PRO A 155 12.16 -8.66 4.07
N LEU A 156 12.23 -8.60 2.74
CA LEU A 156 11.12 -8.89 1.84
C LEU A 156 11.16 -10.36 1.37
N PRO A 157 10.01 -10.96 1.03
CA PRO A 157 9.96 -12.27 0.37
C PRO A 157 10.84 -12.31 -0.88
N GLU A 158 11.60 -13.40 -1.03
CA GLU A 158 12.52 -13.58 -2.16
C GLU A 158 11.76 -13.62 -3.50
N GLU A 159 10.53 -14.12 -3.50
CA GLU A 159 9.66 -14.18 -4.68
C GLU A 159 9.33 -12.80 -5.22
N ILE A 160 9.17 -11.80 -4.35
CA ILE A 160 8.91 -10.42 -4.75
C ILE A 160 10.18 -9.79 -5.34
N LYS A 161 11.34 -10.03 -4.71
CA LYS A 161 12.62 -9.54 -5.22
C LYS A 161 12.92 -10.12 -6.60
N ASP A 162 12.76 -11.44 -6.75
CA ASP A 162 12.91 -12.14 -8.04
C ASP A 162 11.98 -11.54 -9.09
N TYR A 163 10.69 -11.39 -8.78
CA TYR A 163 9.71 -10.81 -9.70
C TYR A 163 10.12 -9.40 -10.19
N LEU A 164 10.51 -8.51 -9.28
CA LEU A 164 10.84 -7.13 -9.62
C LEU A 164 12.12 -7.04 -10.47
N LEU A 165 13.16 -7.81 -10.13
CA LEU A 165 14.40 -7.90 -10.91
C LEU A 165 14.13 -8.53 -12.28
N SER A 166 13.35 -9.60 -12.33
CA SER A 166 12.91 -10.27 -13.55
C SER A 166 12.22 -9.29 -14.52
N CYS A 167 11.29 -8.48 -14.03
CA CYS A 167 10.62 -7.45 -14.83
C CYS A 167 11.61 -6.41 -15.38
N ALA A 168 12.50 -5.88 -14.54
CA ALA A 168 13.48 -4.88 -14.98
C ALA A 168 14.50 -5.45 -15.96
N TYR A 169 14.92 -6.71 -15.79
CA TYR A 169 15.83 -7.42 -16.71
C TYR A 169 15.19 -7.68 -18.07
N ALA A 170 13.93 -8.12 -18.09
CA ALA A 170 13.17 -8.36 -19.31
C ALA A 170 13.09 -7.11 -20.20
N GLU A 171 12.95 -5.94 -19.58
CA GLU A 171 12.84 -4.63 -20.24
C GLU A 171 14.21 -3.94 -20.49
N ASN A 172 15.33 -4.65 -20.29
CA ASN A 172 16.69 -4.11 -20.45
C ASN A 172 16.99 -2.88 -19.55
N LYS A 173 16.34 -2.80 -18.38
CA LYS A 173 16.46 -1.65 -17.47
C LYS A 173 17.48 -1.84 -16.36
N LEU A 174 17.77 -3.08 -15.94
CA LEU A 174 18.75 -3.33 -14.89
C LEU A 174 20.16 -2.90 -15.29
N ALA A 175 20.85 -2.21 -14.38
CA ALA A 175 22.27 -1.90 -14.49
C ALA A 175 23.12 -3.18 -14.51
N GLU A 176 24.29 -3.13 -15.14
CA GLU A 176 25.15 -4.31 -15.34
C GLU A 176 25.56 -4.99 -14.03
N THR A 177 25.92 -4.21 -13.01
CA THR A 177 26.24 -4.70 -11.66
C THR A 177 25.08 -5.45 -11.00
N GLU A 178 23.85 -5.12 -11.40
CA GLU A 178 22.62 -5.68 -10.83
C GLU A 178 22.16 -6.92 -11.59
N ILE A 179 22.61 -7.07 -12.84
CA ILE A 179 22.47 -8.32 -13.60
C ILE A 179 23.31 -9.41 -12.95
N GLU A 180 24.54 -9.11 -12.53
CA GLU A 180 25.39 -10.07 -11.80
C GLU A 180 24.72 -10.50 -10.49
N TYR A 181 24.20 -9.55 -9.72
CA TYR A 181 23.44 -9.84 -8.51
C TYR A 181 22.21 -10.73 -8.80
N PHE A 182 21.43 -10.39 -9.83
CA PHE A 182 20.24 -11.16 -10.22
C PHE A 182 20.61 -12.60 -10.63
N GLN A 183 21.68 -12.78 -11.41
CA GLN A 183 22.16 -14.10 -11.82
C GLN A 183 22.60 -14.95 -10.62
N GLN A 184 23.30 -14.36 -9.65
CA GLN A 184 23.81 -15.08 -8.48
C GLN A 184 22.70 -15.52 -7.52
N ASN A 185 21.71 -14.65 -7.31
CA ASN A 185 20.67 -14.88 -6.29
C ASN A 185 19.39 -15.53 -6.85
N PHE A 186 19.12 -15.37 -8.15
CA PHE A 186 17.89 -15.85 -8.81
C PHE A 186 18.20 -16.52 -10.17
N SER A 187 19.21 -17.39 -10.19
CA SER A 187 19.77 -18.01 -11.39
C SER A 187 18.74 -18.65 -12.33
N ARG A 188 17.74 -19.34 -11.78
CA ARG A 188 16.68 -19.98 -12.58
C ARG A 188 15.91 -18.95 -13.43
N SER A 189 15.44 -17.87 -12.80
CA SER A 189 14.66 -16.83 -13.45
C SER A 189 15.52 -16.06 -14.45
N TYR A 190 16.78 -15.78 -14.10
CA TYR A 190 17.76 -15.19 -15.01
C TYR A 190 17.96 -16.02 -16.29
N GLU A 191 18.26 -17.32 -16.17
CA GLU A 191 18.53 -18.19 -17.32
C GLU A 191 17.28 -18.34 -18.21
N MET A 192 16.10 -18.47 -17.62
CA MET A 192 14.84 -18.52 -18.38
C MET A 192 14.62 -17.24 -19.19
N LEU A 193 14.84 -16.07 -18.60
CA LEU A 193 14.66 -14.78 -19.29
C LEU A 193 15.75 -14.53 -20.33
N LYS A 194 17.00 -14.91 -20.06
CA LYS A 194 18.10 -14.81 -21.01
C LYS A 194 17.79 -15.60 -22.29
N GLN A 195 17.40 -16.88 -22.15
CA GLN A 195 17.00 -17.71 -23.29
C GLN A 195 15.80 -17.14 -24.05
N ALA A 196 14.83 -16.56 -23.35
CA ALA A 196 13.67 -15.94 -23.97
C ALA A 196 14.02 -14.69 -24.79
N LYS A 197 15.08 -13.95 -24.41
CA LYS A 197 15.58 -12.78 -25.15
C LYS A 197 16.37 -13.20 -26.39
N GLU A 198 17.27 -14.18 -26.26
CA GLU A 198 18.06 -14.73 -27.36
C GLU A 198 17.20 -15.36 -28.48
N ARG A 199 15.99 -15.85 -28.17
CA ARG A 199 15.05 -16.39 -29.17
C ARG A 199 14.25 -15.33 -29.93
N LYS A 200 14.23 -14.08 -29.45
CA LYS A 200 13.50 -12.97 -30.07
C LYS A 200 14.36 -12.13 -31.02
N GLU A 201 15.67 -12.30 -30.95
CA GLU A 201 16.68 -11.76 -31.86
C GLU A 201 16.86 -12.68 -33.08
#